data_AF-A0A6C0MY76-F1
#
_entry.id   AF-A0A6C0MY76-F1
#
_cell.length_a   1.000
_cell.length_b   1.000
_cell.length_c   1.000
_cell.angle_alpha   90.00
_cell.angle_beta   90.00
_cell.angle_gamma   90.00
#
_symmetry.space_group_name_H-M   'P 1'
#
loop_
_entity.id
_entity.type
_entity.pdbx_description
1 polymer ?
#
loop_
_entity_poly.entity_id
_entity_poly.type
_entity_poly.pdbx_seq_one_letter_code
_entity_poly.pdbx_strand_id
1 'polypeptide(L)'
;MKKTIFILIFSLTLTLLITPLVYSDSKNETIKEKNLHKKSELSSITLNNLRHIYFFNEKGISEKIMTEDQFLDYTLLFKSFFISHSQYNDLLVQFDSKETVNKFKGKQVDLYGSYYGFQCSGGKPNKTACMYGGVTLHENNQLYDTKKIPINLWIDSIRTVVPLDIVKTNKKKVTIQELDLQARYYLHKQYNLYTLVPLMVKFRKD
;
A
#
# COMPACT_ATOMS: atom_id res chain seq x y z
N MET A 1 -25.43 -15.14 48.50
CA MET A 1 -24.12 -15.28 47.82
C MET A 1 -24.15 -16.12 46.55
N LYS A 2 -24.82 -17.29 46.48
CA LYS A 2 -24.77 -18.17 45.29
C LYS A 2 -25.40 -17.59 44.01
N LYS A 3 -26.49 -16.83 44.09
CA LYS A 3 -27.17 -16.24 42.91
C LYS A 3 -26.35 -15.13 42.22
N THR A 4 -25.65 -14.30 42.98
CA THR A 4 -24.87 -13.17 42.45
C THR A 4 -23.64 -13.64 41.69
N ILE A 5 -22.99 -14.72 42.17
CA ILE A 5 -21.84 -15.34 41.50
C ILE A 5 -22.27 -15.98 40.17
N PHE A 6 -23.45 -16.60 40.12
CA PHE A 6 -23.97 -17.22 38.90
C PHE A 6 -24.27 -16.19 37.79
N ILE A 7 -24.81 -15.02 38.15
CA ILE A 7 -25.10 -13.93 37.21
C ILE A 7 -23.80 -13.32 36.65
N LEU A 8 -22.77 -13.16 37.49
CA LEU A 8 -21.46 -12.67 37.07
C LEU A 8 -20.76 -13.62 36.10
N ILE A 9 -20.82 -14.93 36.35
CA ILE A 9 -20.23 -15.94 35.45
C ILE A 9 -20.98 -15.97 34.11
N PHE A 10 -22.32 -15.91 34.14
CA PHE A 10 -23.14 -15.90 32.92
C PHE A 10 -22.91 -14.63 32.07
N SER A 11 -22.76 -13.47 32.72
CA SER A 11 -22.40 -12.21 32.06
C SER A 11 -21.02 -12.26 31.40
N LEU A 12 -20.03 -12.91 32.04
CA LEU A 12 -18.67 -13.01 31.53
C LEU A 12 -18.59 -13.96 30.32
N THR A 13 -19.39 -15.03 30.31
CA THR A 13 -19.49 -15.95 29.17
C THR A 13 -20.20 -15.33 27.97
N LEU A 14 -21.18 -14.44 28.20
CA LEU A 14 -21.92 -13.80 27.11
C LEU A 14 -21.08 -12.73 26.38
N THR A 15 -20.19 -12.03 27.07
CA THR A 15 -19.26 -11.07 26.42
C THR A 15 -18.18 -11.75 25.58
N LEU A 16 -17.80 -12.99 25.93
CA LEU A 16 -16.84 -13.79 25.16
C LEU A 16 -17.43 -14.36 23.85
N LEU A 17 -18.75 -14.45 23.73
CA LEU A 17 -19.43 -14.97 22.54
C LEU A 17 -19.72 -13.89 21.47
N ILE A 18 -19.59 -12.60 21.80
CA ILE A 18 -19.94 -11.49 20.90
C ILE A 18 -18.70 -10.74 20.37
N THR A 19 -17.49 -11.20 20.64
CA THR A 19 -16.33 -10.70 19.88
C THR A 19 -16.45 -11.22 18.45
N PRO A 20 -16.61 -10.35 17.42
CA PRO A 20 -16.48 -10.81 16.05
C PRO A 20 -15.05 -11.32 15.91
N LEU A 21 -14.90 -12.65 15.82
CA LEU A 21 -13.69 -13.25 15.28
C LEU A 21 -13.59 -12.66 13.87
N VAL A 22 -12.67 -11.73 13.67
CA VAL A 22 -12.29 -11.30 12.32
C VAL A 22 -11.65 -12.52 11.70
N TYR A 23 -12.46 -13.34 11.06
CA TYR A 23 -11.99 -14.41 10.20
C TYR A 23 -11.42 -13.71 8.96
N SER A 24 -10.16 -13.31 9.07
CA SER A 24 -9.31 -13.18 7.90
C SER A 24 -9.39 -14.53 7.21
N ASP A 25 -10.06 -14.61 6.07
CA ASP A 25 -9.92 -15.73 5.14
C ASP A 25 -8.45 -15.78 4.72
N SER A 26 -7.62 -16.43 5.54
CA SER A 26 -6.24 -16.67 5.19
C SER A 26 -6.28 -17.73 4.11
N LYS A 27 -6.36 -17.29 2.85
CA LYS A 27 -5.64 -18.00 1.79
C LYS A 27 -4.18 -18.02 2.22
N ASN A 28 -3.84 -19.02 3.03
CA ASN A 28 -2.48 -19.36 3.38
C ASN A 28 -1.88 -20.05 2.15
N GLU A 29 -1.79 -19.31 1.05
CA GLU A 29 -0.86 -19.64 -0.01
C GLU A 29 0.51 -19.37 0.60
N THR A 30 1.06 -20.39 1.26
CA THR A 30 2.47 -20.37 1.65
C THR A 30 3.25 -20.34 0.34
N ILE A 31 3.60 -19.13 -0.13
CA ILE A 31 4.44 -18.94 -1.31
C ILE A 31 5.75 -19.67 -0.99
N LYS A 32 5.93 -20.84 -1.60
CA LYS A 32 7.17 -21.60 -1.47
C LYS A 32 8.26 -20.82 -2.17
N GLU A 33 9.44 -20.73 -1.57
CA GLU A 33 10.59 -20.00 -2.14
C GLU A 33 10.85 -20.38 -3.61
N LYS A 34 10.71 -21.66 -3.94
CA LYS A 34 10.86 -22.18 -5.31
C LYS A 34 9.88 -21.58 -6.35
N ASN A 35 8.79 -20.95 -5.92
CA ASN A 35 7.79 -20.32 -6.78
C ASN A 35 8.05 -18.81 -6.94
N LEU A 36 9.10 -18.25 -6.31
CA LEU A 36 9.47 -16.84 -6.47
C LEU A 36 10.23 -16.64 -7.79
N HIS A 37 9.85 -15.59 -8.52
CA HIS A 37 10.62 -15.13 -9.68
C HIS A 37 12.03 -14.72 -9.27
N LYS A 38 13.02 -15.12 -10.07
CA LYS A 38 14.41 -14.71 -9.82
C LYS A 38 14.64 -13.31 -10.37
N LYS A 39 15.42 -12.52 -9.63
CA LYS A 39 15.87 -11.19 -10.10
C LYS A 39 16.58 -11.25 -11.47
N SER A 40 17.28 -12.34 -11.75
CA SER A 40 17.97 -12.59 -13.03
C SER A 40 17.01 -12.78 -14.22
N GLU A 41 15.73 -13.04 -13.99
CA GLU A 41 14.71 -13.16 -15.04
C GLU A 41 14.20 -11.78 -15.50
N LEU A 42 14.47 -10.72 -14.73
CA LEU A 42 13.99 -9.37 -15.02
C LEU A 42 14.96 -8.60 -15.91
N SER A 43 14.43 -7.92 -16.92
CA SER A 43 15.23 -7.01 -17.73
C SER A 43 15.75 -5.82 -16.91
N SER A 44 16.84 -5.21 -17.37
CA SER A 44 17.38 -3.98 -16.77
C SER A 44 16.36 -2.84 -16.72
N ILE A 45 15.51 -2.73 -17.75
CA ILE A 45 14.45 -1.72 -17.82
C ILE A 45 13.40 -1.99 -16.75
N THR A 46 12.97 -3.25 -16.60
CA THR A 46 12.01 -3.66 -15.56
C THR A 46 12.54 -3.35 -14.15
N LEU A 47 13.81 -3.68 -13.88
CA LEU A 47 14.44 -3.36 -12.60
C LEU A 47 14.52 -1.86 -12.34
N ASN A 48 14.90 -1.07 -13.35
CA ASN A 48 14.93 0.37 -13.20
C ASN A 48 13.52 0.93 -12.96
N ASN A 49 12.50 0.45 -13.65
CA ASN A 49 11.11 0.88 -13.43
C ASN A 49 10.62 0.55 -12.02
N LEU A 50 10.94 -0.65 -11.50
CA LEU A 50 10.64 -1.00 -10.11
C LEU A 50 11.35 -0.04 -9.14
N ARG A 51 12.62 0.27 -9.40
CA ARG A 51 13.36 1.27 -8.61
C ARG A 51 12.69 2.65 -8.67
N HIS A 52 12.21 3.09 -9.83
CA HIS A 52 11.46 4.34 -9.95
C HIS A 52 10.18 4.29 -9.10
N ILE A 53 9.32 3.29 -9.28
CA ILE A 53 8.04 3.16 -8.57
C ILE A 53 8.24 3.17 -7.05
N TYR A 54 9.15 2.33 -6.54
CA TYR A 54 9.29 2.09 -5.10
C TYR A 54 10.25 3.03 -4.39
N PHE A 55 11.18 3.68 -5.11
CA PHE A 55 12.23 4.51 -4.48
C PHE A 55 12.25 5.97 -4.93
N PHE A 56 12.21 6.26 -6.24
CA PHE A 56 12.37 7.64 -6.72
C PHE A 56 11.07 8.41 -6.91
N ASN A 57 9.99 7.75 -7.32
CA ASN A 57 8.75 8.42 -7.66
C ASN A 57 8.13 9.04 -6.41
N GLU A 58 7.62 10.25 -6.57
CA GLU A 58 6.69 10.85 -5.62
C GLU A 58 5.42 10.00 -5.50
N LYS A 59 4.75 10.13 -4.36
CA LYS A 59 3.53 9.38 -4.04
C LYS A 59 2.33 10.32 -4.08
N GLY A 60 1.20 9.82 -4.54
CA GLY A 60 -0.07 10.52 -4.47
C GLY A 60 -0.59 10.37 -3.06
N ILE A 61 -0.34 11.37 -2.22
CA ILE A 61 -0.77 11.39 -0.82
C ILE A 61 -1.66 12.61 -0.61
N SER A 62 -2.86 12.38 -0.09
CA SER A 62 -3.79 13.44 0.28
C SER A 62 -4.79 12.90 1.28
N GLU A 63 -5.34 13.77 2.12
CA GLU A 63 -6.31 13.41 3.14
C GLU A 63 -7.58 14.25 2.98
N LYS A 64 -8.73 13.65 3.30
CA LYS A 64 -10.03 14.32 3.35
C LYS A 64 -10.39 15.03 2.04
N ILE A 65 -10.15 14.39 0.90
CA ILE A 65 -10.57 14.89 -0.41
C ILE A 65 -11.79 14.13 -0.92
N MET A 66 -12.50 14.68 -1.90
CA MET A 66 -13.70 14.08 -2.48
C MET A 66 -13.70 14.33 -3.99
N THR A 67 -14.25 13.40 -4.75
CA THR A 67 -14.62 13.63 -6.14
C THR A 67 -15.83 12.79 -6.52
N GLU A 68 -16.64 13.32 -7.44
CA GLU A 68 -17.66 12.57 -8.19
C GLU A 68 -17.27 12.40 -9.67
N ASP A 69 -16.17 13.03 -10.09
CA ASP A 69 -15.71 12.97 -11.47
C ASP A 69 -15.12 11.58 -11.78
N GLN A 70 -15.35 11.13 -13.01
CA GLN A 70 -14.83 9.89 -13.55
C GLN A 70 -14.41 10.09 -15.01
N PHE A 71 -13.49 9.25 -15.49
CA PHE A 71 -13.23 9.13 -16.94
C PHE A 71 -13.92 7.89 -17.51
N LEU A 72 -13.83 6.76 -16.78
CA LEU A 72 -14.51 5.51 -17.05
C LEU A 72 -15.21 5.08 -15.75
N ASP A 73 -16.16 4.15 -15.83
CA ASP A 73 -16.98 3.77 -14.67
C ASP A 73 -16.20 3.10 -13.52
N TYR A 74 -15.01 2.56 -13.81
CA TYR A 74 -14.06 2.00 -12.86
C TYR A 74 -12.94 2.98 -12.42
N THR A 75 -13.07 4.28 -12.70
CA THR A 75 -12.10 5.30 -12.29
C THR A 75 -12.70 6.43 -11.46
N LEU A 76 -11.85 7.09 -10.66
CA LEU A 76 -12.14 8.37 -10.00
C LEU A 76 -11.12 9.41 -10.46
N LEU A 77 -11.60 10.56 -10.91
CA LEU A 77 -10.76 11.66 -11.37
C LEU A 77 -10.71 12.77 -10.30
N PHE A 78 -9.52 13.06 -9.79
CA PHE A 78 -9.27 14.18 -8.89
C PHE A 78 -8.65 15.33 -9.71
N LYS A 79 -9.49 16.29 -10.12
CA LYS A 79 -9.04 17.48 -10.85
C LYS A 79 -8.23 18.39 -9.93
N SER A 80 -7.17 19.00 -10.48
CA SER A 80 -6.29 19.89 -9.72
C SER A 80 -5.75 19.28 -8.41
N PHE A 81 -5.55 17.95 -8.43
CA PHE A 81 -4.93 17.22 -7.33
C PHE A 81 -3.50 17.71 -7.07
N PHE A 82 -2.77 18.02 -8.12
CA PHE A 82 -1.39 18.50 -8.05
C PHE A 82 -1.35 20.03 -8.18
N ILE A 83 -1.08 20.72 -7.06
CA ILE A 83 -1.06 22.20 -7.03
C ILE A 83 0.24 22.78 -7.61
N SER A 84 1.39 22.16 -7.33
CA SER A 84 2.72 22.66 -7.70
C SER A 84 3.58 21.67 -8.47
N HIS A 85 2.99 20.62 -9.06
CA HIS A 85 3.73 19.63 -9.83
C HIS A 85 4.03 20.16 -11.24
N SER A 86 5.28 20.03 -11.69
CA SER A 86 5.75 20.61 -12.95
C SER A 86 5.08 20.01 -14.19
N GLN A 87 4.64 18.74 -14.11
CA GLN A 87 4.10 17.98 -15.24
C GLN A 87 2.59 17.67 -15.17
N TYR A 88 2.02 17.57 -13.97
CA TYR A 88 0.69 17.01 -13.77
C TYR A 88 -0.19 18.01 -13.03
N ASN A 89 -1.47 17.99 -13.34
CA ASN A 89 -2.53 18.76 -12.67
C ASN A 89 -3.53 17.81 -12.02
N ASP A 90 -3.94 16.76 -12.75
CA ASP A 90 -4.99 15.86 -12.31
C ASP A 90 -4.43 14.48 -11.94
N LEU A 91 -5.12 13.79 -11.04
CA LEU A 91 -4.85 12.39 -10.69
C LEU A 91 -6.07 11.52 -11.05
N LEU A 92 -5.87 10.53 -11.91
CA LEU A 92 -6.87 9.52 -12.24
C LEU A 92 -6.58 8.22 -11.47
N VAL A 93 -7.45 7.86 -10.54
CA VAL A 93 -7.34 6.62 -9.78
C VAL A 93 -8.17 5.53 -10.46
N GLN A 94 -7.53 4.40 -10.75
CA GLN A 94 -8.15 3.25 -11.41
C GLN A 94 -8.39 2.12 -10.42
N PHE A 95 -9.56 1.50 -10.52
CA PHE A 95 -9.97 0.36 -9.71
C PHE A 95 -10.23 -0.86 -10.59
N ASP A 96 -10.41 -2.01 -9.94
CA ASP A 96 -10.74 -3.28 -10.59
C ASP A 96 -12.16 -3.31 -11.16
N SER A 97 -13.08 -2.51 -10.61
CA SER A 97 -14.48 -2.54 -10.97
C SER A 97 -15.22 -1.24 -10.63
N LYS A 98 -16.35 -1.02 -11.32
CA LYS A 98 -17.35 -0.01 -10.97
C LYS A 98 -17.90 -0.18 -9.54
N GLU A 99 -18.05 -1.42 -9.07
CA GLU A 99 -18.52 -1.70 -7.72
C GLU A 99 -17.54 -1.14 -6.67
N THR A 100 -16.24 -1.31 -6.89
CA THR A 100 -15.22 -0.73 -6.01
C THR A 100 -15.26 0.79 -6.03
N VAL A 101 -15.44 1.42 -7.20
CA VAL A 101 -15.58 2.88 -7.30
C VAL A 101 -16.76 3.40 -6.49
N ASN A 102 -17.92 2.74 -6.57
CA ASN A 102 -19.14 3.15 -5.86
C ASN A 102 -18.96 3.18 -4.33
N LYS A 103 -17.95 2.48 -3.79
CA LYS A 103 -17.62 2.55 -2.36
C LYS A 103 -17.05 3.91 -1.96
N PHE A 104 -16.41 4.62 -2.89
CA PHE A 104 -15.61 5.83 -2.65
C PHE A 104 -16.14 7.10 -3.34
N LYS A 105 -16.81 6.98 -4.48
CA LYS A 105 -17.37 8.11 -5.24
C LYS A 105 -18.26 9.00 -4.37
N GLY A 106 -18.04 10.31 -4.40
CA GLY A 106 -18.81 11.30 -3.64
C GLY A 106 -18.58 11.26 -2.12
N LYS A 107 -17.58 10.50 -1.63
CA LYS A 107 -17.23 10.42 -0.20
C LYS A 107 -15.88 11.07 0.07
N GLN A 108 -15.68 11.48 1.32
CA GLN A 108 -14.36 11.90 1.78
C GLN A 108 -13.44 10.69 1.88
N VAL A 109 -12.29 10.78 1.23
CA VAL A 109 -11.29 9.73 1.12
C VAL A 109 -9.88 10.26 1.38
N ASP A 110 -9.01 9.34 1.76
CA ASP A 110 -7.56 9.56 1.80
C ASP A 110 -6.91 8.74 0.70
N LEU A 111 -5.90 9.32 0.06
CA LEU A 111 -5.09 8.69 -0.98
C LEU A 111 -3.68 8.41 -0.44
N TYR A 112 -3.16 7.23 -0.78
CA TYR A 112 -1.75 6.87 -0.63
C TYR A 112 -1.40 5.81 -1.68
N GLY A 113 -0.63 6.22 -2.70
CA GLY A 113 -0.14 5.28 -3.71
C GLY A 113 0.94 5.85 -4.61
N SER A 114 1.54 5.01 -5.44
CA SER A 114 2.51 5.44 -6.46
C SER A 114 1.77 5.79 -7.73
N TYR A 115 1.99 7.00 -8.25
CA TYR A 115 1.43 7.41 -9.54
C TYR A 115 2.45 7.29 -10.69
N TYR A 116 1.94 7.33 -11.91
CA TYR A 116 2.71 7.29 -13.15
C TYR A 116 2.02 8.12 -14.24
N GLY A 117 2.79 8.69 -15.17
CA GLY A 117 2.22 9.41 -16.32
C GLY A 117 2.23 8.62 -17.63
N PHE A 118 3.12 7.64 -17.79
CA PHE A 118 3.25 6.88 -19.04
C PHE A 118 1.94 6.17 -19.41
N GLN A 119 1.40 6.45 -20.59
CA GLN A 119 0.11 5.92 -21.07
C GLN A 119 -1.09 6.22 -20.15
N CYS A 120 -1.02 7.28 -19.33
CA CYS A 120 -2.17 7.75 -18.57
C CYS A 120 -3.00 8.77 -19.37
N SER A 121 -4.30 8.54 -19.46
CA SER A 121 -5.27 9.42 -20.10
C SER A 121 -6.57 9.45 -19.30
N GLY A 122 -7.20 10.63 -19.19
CA GLY A 122 -8.57 10.75 -18.67
C GLY A 122 -8.93 12.09 -18.02
N GLY A 123 -7.95 12.84 -17.53
CA GLY A 123 -8.12 14.22 -17.07
C GLY A 123 -7.65 15.23 -18.11
N LYS A 124 -7.04 16.32 -17.65
CA LYS A 124 -6.43 17.35 -18.50
C LYS A 124 -5.41 16.72 -19.47
N PRO A 125 -5.53 16.98 -20.78
CA PRO A 125 -4.63 16.41 -21.79
C PRO A 125 -3.16 16.65 -21.46
N ASN A 126 -2.36 15.58 -21.53
CA ASN A 126 -0.92 15.57 -21.22
C ASN A 126 -0.53 16.07 -19.81
N LYS A 127 -1.50 16.25 -18.91
CA LYS A 127 -1.30 16.76 -17.54
C LYS A 127 -2.04 15.91 -16.49
N THR A 128 -2.22 14.63 -16.78
CA THR A 128 -2.86 13.67 -15.86
C THR A 128 -1.86 12.59 -15.48
N ALA A 129 -1.73 12.31 -14.18
CA ALA A 129 -1.09 11.09 -13.70
C ALA A 129 -2.15 10.06 -13.31
N CYS A 130 -1.78 8.78 -13.37
CA CYS A 130 -2.63 7.66 -13.03
C CYS A 130 -2.09 6.93 -11.81
N MET A 131 -2.99 6.34 -11.02
CA MET A 131 -2.65 5.50 -9.87
C MET A 131 -3.63 4.32 -9.81
N TYR A 132 -3.17 3.18 -9.33
CA TYR A 132 -4.04 2.02 -9.08
C TYR A 132 -4.39 1.94 -7.60
N GLY A 133 -5.69 1.98 -7.28
CA GLY A 133 -6.19 1.87 -5.92
C GLY A 133 -5.65 2.96 -4.98
N GLY A 134 -5.17 2.56 -3.81
CA GLY A 134 -4.58 3.49 -2.84
C GLY A 134 -5.59 4.38 -2.13
N VAL A 135 -6.88 4.00 -2.10
CA VAL A 135 -7.97 4.81 -1.55
C VAL A 135 -8.54 4.18 -0.30
N THR A 136 -8.76 4.99 0.73
CA THR A 136 -9.49 4.61 1.96
C THR A 136 -10.53 5.66 2.29
N LEU A 137 -11.64 5.26 2.92
CA LEU A 137 -12.60 6.23 3.46
C LEU A 137 -11.92 7.05 4.57
N HIS A 138 -12.18 8.35 4.59
CA HIS A 138 -11.63 9.25 5.62
C HIS A 138 -12.40 9.13 6.94
N GLU A 139 -13.73 9.12 6.87
CA GLU A 139 -14.59 9.12 8.04
C GLU A 139 -14.36 7.89 8.94
N ASN A 140 -14.24 8.13 10.24
CA ASN A 140 -13.99 7.12 11.27
C ASN A 140 -12.73 6.27 11.08
N ASN A 141 -11.85 6.61 10.13
CA ASN A 141 -10.69 5.82 9.78
C ASN A 141 -9.37 6.33 10.39
N GLN A 142 -9.37 7.51 11.01
CA GLN A 142 -8.16 8.05 11.66
C GLN A 142 -7.92 7.41 13.04
N LEU A 143 -6.67 7.09 13.32
CA LEU A 143 -6.17 6.69 14.62
C LEU A 143 -5.80 7.92 15.44
N TYR A 144 -5.94 7.82 16.76
CA TYR A 144 -5.49 8.87 17.68
C TYR A 144 -3.95 9.00 17.66
N ASP A 145 -3.25 7.87 17.74
CA ASP A 145 -1.80 7.79 17.63
C ASP A 145 -1.37 7.06 16.36
N THR A 146 -0.24 7.49 15.79
CA THR A 146 0.38 6.79 14.66
C THR A 146 0.69 5.34 15.01
N LYS A 147 0.13 4.39 14.26
CA LYS A 147 0.43 2.98 14.41
C LYS A 147 1.73 2.65 13.68
N LYS A 148 2.72 2.22 14.47
CA LYS A 148 3.94 1.57 13.97
C LYS A 148 3.64 0.10 13.66
N ILE A 149 4.05 -0.37 12.48
CA ILE A 149 3.83 -1.74 12.00
C ILE A 149 5.15 -2.51 12.09
N PRO A 150 5.28 -3.49 13.00
CA PRO A 150 6.48 -4.31 13.11
C PRO A 150 6.72 -5.16 11.86
N ILE A 151 7.97 -5.23 11.41
CA ILE A 151 8.40 -6.06 10.28
C ILE A 151 9.36 -7.12 10.80
N ASN A 152 9.08 -8.38 10.48
CA ASN A 152 10.08 -9.44 10.58
C ASN A 152 10.74 -9.62 9.21
N LEU A 153 12.05 -9.37 9.15
CA LEU A 153 12.85 -9.55 7.96
C LEU A 153 13.78 -10.74 8.15
N TRP A 154 13.84 -11.61 7.14
CA TRP A 154 14.81 -12.70 7.07
C TRP A 154 15.64 -12.55 5.80
N ILE A 155 16.96 -12.67 5.94
CA ILE A 155 17.92 -12.69 4.83
C ILE A 155 18.73 -13.96 5.01
N ASP A 156 18.66 -14.86 4.02
CA ASP A 156 19.32 -16.17 4.07
C ASP A 156 19.04 -16.94 5.38
N SER A 157 17.75 -16.95 5.78
CA SER A 157 17.23 -17.53 7.03
C SER A 157 17.70 -16.85 8.34
N ILE A 158 18.52 -15.80 8.26
CA ILE A 158 18.94 -15.01 9.42
C ILE A 158 17.94 -13.90 9.66
N ARG A 159 17.39 -13.83 10.87
CA ARG A 159 16.49 -12.74 11.27
C ARG A 159 17.27 -11.43 11.38
N THR A 160 16.84 -10.43 10.65
CA THR A 160 17.41 -9.08 10.63
C THR A 160 16.46 -8.10 11.29
N VAL A 161 17.01 -7.24 12.16
CA VAL A 161 16.21 -6.24 12.89
C VAL A 161 15.85 -5.09 11.97
N VAL A 162 14.57 -4.72 11.95
CA VAL A 162 14.04 -3.54 11.24
C VAL A 162 13.54 -2.53 12.27
N PRO A 163 13.91 -1.23 12.16
CA PRO A 163 13.38 -0.20 13.05
C PRO A 163 11.84 -0.12 12.99
N LEU A 164 11.19 0.14 14.13
CA LEU A 164 9.72 0.14 14.24
C LEU A 164 9.05 1.30 13.50
N ASP A 165 9.78 2.35 13.17
CA ASP A 165 9.27 3.55 12.50
C ASP A 165 9.32 3.49 10.97
N ILE A 166 9.80 2.37 10.39
CA ILE A 166 9.92 2.17 8.95
C ILE A 166 8.58 2.09 8.23
N VAL A 167 7.63 1.31 8.77
CA VAL A 167 6.26 1.26 8.25
C VAL A 167 5.32 1.73 9.33
N LYS A 168 4.55 2.76 8.99
CA LYS A 168 3.59 3.37 9.90
C LYS A 168 2.37 3.86 9.15
N THR A 169 1.28 4.03 9.88
CA THR A 169 0.05 4.60 9.33
C THR A 169 -0.75 5.30 10.43
N ASN A 170 -1.51 6.31 10.03
CA ASN A 170 -2.51 6.97 10.87
C ASN A 170 -3.92 6.38 10.62
N LYS A 171 -4.05 5.35 9.79
CA LYS A 171 -5.34 4.78 9.37
C LYS A 171 -5.65 3.48 10.12
N LYS A 172 -6.91 3.30 10.54
CA LYS A 172 -7.44 2.04 11.11
C LYS A 172 -7.55 0.96 10.02
N LYS A 173 -8.12 1.32 8.87
CA LYS A 173 -8.16 0.55 7.63
C LYS A 173 -7.18 1.20 6.67
N VAL A 174 -6.08 0.52 6.42
CA VAL A 174 -4.98 0.97 5.55
C VAL A 174 -4.91 0.08 4.32
N THR A 175 -4.49 0.64 3.17
CA THR A 175 -4.27 -0.17 1.97
C THR A 175 -2.98 -0.97 2.10
N ILE A 176 -2.95 -2.17 1.51
CA ILE A 176 -1.70 -2.94 1.40
C ILE A 176 -0.64 -2.13 0.64
N GLN A 177 -1.06 -1.34 -0.36
CA GLN A 177 -0.18 -0.48 -1.14
C GLN A 177 0.56 0.56 -0.28
N GLU A 178 -0.11 1.20 0.69
CA GLU A 178 0.53 2.16 1.61
C GLU A 178 1.65 1.50 2.43
N LEU A 179 1.42 0.29 2.92
CA LEU A 179 2.40 -0.46 3.72
C LEU A 179 3.55 -1.00 2.84
N ASP A 180 3.22 -1.58 1.68
CA ASP A 180 4.18 -2.16 0.73
C ASP A 180 5.12 -1.08 0.17
N LEU A 181 4.61 0.10 -0.20
CA LEU A 181 5.45 1.19 -0.70
C LEU A 181 6.49 1.64 0.34
N GLN A 182 6.10 1.75 1.62
CA GLN A 182 7.03 2.08 2.71
C GLN A 182 8.06 0.96 2.93
N ALA A 183 7.62 -0.30 2.96
CA ALA A 183 8.50 -1.45 3.16
C ALA A 183 9.52 -1.58 2.02
N ARG A 184 9.08 -1.51 0.77
CA ARG A 184 9.97 -1.65 -0.39
C ARG A 184 10.90 -0.46 -0.58
N TYR A 185 10.48 0.74 -0.18
CA TYR A 185 11.38 1.88 -0.08
C TYR A 185 12.56 1.57 0.86
N TYR A 186 12.27 1.05 2.06
CA TYR A 186 13.30 0.65 3.01
C TYR A 186 14.19 -0.48 2.48
N LEU A 187 13.59 -1.54 1.90
CA LEU A 187 14.36 -2.66 1.36
C LEU A 187 15.28 -2.22 0.22
N HIS A 188 14.84 -1.29 -0.64
CA HIS A 188 15.71 -0.72 -1.66
C HIS A 188 16.83 0.10 -1.03
N LYS A 189 16.50 0.99 -0.09
CA LYS A 189 17.48 1.87 0.58
C LYS A 189 18.59 1.10 1.30
N GLN A 190 18.25 0.00 1.97
CA GLN A 190 19.21 -0.77 2.77
C GLN A 190 19.91 -1.86 1.97
N TYR A 191 19.21 -2.54 1.07
CA TYR A 191 19.70 -3.76 0.43
C TYR A 191 19.79 -3.67 -1.10
N ASN A 192 19.59 -2.49 -1.68
CA ASN A 192 19.67 -2.28 -3.13
C ASN A 192 18.78 -3.25 -3.91
N LEU A 193 17.57 -3.52 -3.38
CA LEU A 193 16.65 -4.56 -3.85
C LEU A 193 16.47 -4.57 -5.38
N TYR A 194 16.39 -3.38 -5.99
CA TYR A 194 16.12 -3.18 -7.42
C TYR A 194 17.32 -2.66 -8.23
N THR A 195 18.52 -2.67 -7.66
CA THR A 195 19.73 -2.28 -8.37
C THR A 195 20.23 -3.43 -9.22
N LEU A 196 20.72 -3.15 -10.43
CA LEU A 196 21.47 -4.15 -11.20
C LEU A 196 22.71 -4.55 -10.41
N VAL A 197 22.87 -5.84 -10.13
CA VAL A 197 24.15 -6.33 -9.63
C VAL A 197 25.12 -6.15 -10.80
N PRO A 198 26.18 -5.32 -10.70
CA PRO A 198 27.24 -5.41 -11.67
C PRO A 198 27.72 -6.86 -11.60
N LEU A 199 27.79 -7.56 -12.74
CA LEU A 199 28.65 -8.74 -12.85
C LEU A 199 29.95 -8.32 -12.18
N MET A 200 30.27 -8.89 -11.01
CA MET A 200 31.60 -8.72 -10.44
C MET A 200 32.53 -9.21 -11.54
N VAL A 201 33.18 -8.26 -12.22
CA VAL A 201 34.33 -8.56 -13.05
C VAL A 201 35.27 -9.23 -12.09
N LYS A 202 35.35 -10.55 -12.22
CA LYS A 202 36.25 -11.40 -11.47
C LYS A 202 37.64 -11.02 -11.98
N PHE A 203 38.21 -9.94 -11.45
CA PHE A 203 39.62 -9.67 -11.59
C PHE A 203 40.32 -10.75 -10.78
N ARG A 204 40.52 -11.90 -11.42
CA ARG A 204 41.55 -12.86 -11.04
C ARG A 204 42.85 -12.08 -11.25
N LYS A 205 43.44 -11.60 -10.15
CA LYS A 205 44.86 -11.26 -10.13
C LYS A 205 45.58 -12.60 -10.17
N ASP A 206 46.11 -12.93 -11.35
CA ASP A 206 47.29 -13.76 -11.45
C ASP A 206 48.52 -12.90 -11.09
#